data_AF-A0A9K3Q2F9-F1
#
_entry.id   AF-A0A9K3Q2F9-F1
#
_cell.length_a   1.000
_cell.length_b   1.000
_cell.length_c   1.000
_cell.angle_alpha   90.00
_cell.angle_beta   90.00
_cell.angle_gamma   90.00
#
_symmetry.space_group_name_H-M   'P 1'
#
loop_
_entity.id
_entity.type
_entity.pdbx_description
1 polymer ?
#
loop_
_entity_poly.entity_id
_entity_poly.type
_entity_poly.pdbx_seq_one_letter_code
_entity_poly.pdbx_strand_id
1 'polypeptide(L)'
;MVAKTGYGWYGVSTSPYIRSRDDFGSEGERKEKSELRARHETCNGRFKTCGILKEMFRNDRRKHQFVFYAIASMTQIQIRNGTVLFSCEPKELGKPKDMYSL
;
A
#
# COMPACT_ATOMS: atom_id res chain seq x y z
N MET A 1 -18.55 -39.23 -3.48
CA MET A 1 -17.43 -39.93 -4.15
C MET A 1 -16.13 -39.21 -3.81
N VAL A 2 -15.11 -39.98 -3.44
CA VAL A 2 -13.85 -39.53 -2.81
C VAL A 2 -12.71 -39.42 -3.84
N ALA A 3 -11.92 -38.36 -3.67
CA ALA A 3 -10.48 -38.12 -3.95
C ALA A 3 -9.86 -38.26 -5.35
N LYS A 4 -9.04 -37.23 -5.69
CA LYS A 4 -7.58 -37.42 -5.81
C LYS A 4 -6.83 -36.20 -5.26
N THR A 5 -6.12 -36.43 -4.17
CA THR A 5 -4.99 -35.63 -3.66
C THR A 5 -3.81 -35.77 -4.60
N GLY A 6 -3.21 -34.66 -5.03
CA GLY A 6 -2.01 -34.63 -5.85
C GLY A 6 -1.13 -33.43 -5.48
N TYR A 7 -0.32 -33.60 -4.44
CA TYR A 7 0.85 -32.78 -4.06
C TYR A 7 0.73 -31.25 -4.13
N GLY A 8 0.27 -30.66 -3.02
CA GLY A 8 0.41 -29.24 -2.71
C GLY A 8 -0.16 -28.97 -1.32
N TRP A 9 0.70 -28.66 -0.35
CA TRP A 9 0.39 -28.67 1.08
C TRP A 9 -0.70 -27.67 1.50
N TYR A 10 -1.62 -28.15 2.34
CA TYR A 10 -2.70 -27.46 3.04
C TYR A 10 -3.68 -26.68 2.16
N GLY A 11 -4.87 -27.27 1.97
CA GLY A 11 -6.07 -26.50 1.67
C GLY A 11 -6.24 -25.45 2.76
N VAL A 12 -5.91 -24.22 2.43
CA VAL A 12 -6.18 -23.07 3.28
C VAL A 12 -7.68 -23.10 3.50
N SER A 13 -8.11 -23.43 4.72
CA SER A 13 -9.45 -23.11 5.17
C SER A 13 -9.52 -21.58 5.16
N THR A 14 -9.86 -21.00 4.02
CA THR A 14 -10.12 -19.57 3.92
C THR A 14 -11.39 -19.34 4.70
N SER A 15 -11.20 -18.99 5.98
CA SER A 15 -12.23 -18.44 6.82
C SER A 15 -13.01 -17.41 6.00
N PRO A 16 -14.35 -17.44 5.98
CA PRO A 16 -15.16 -16.51 5.17
C PRO A 16 -14.94 -15.04 5.55
N TYR A 17 -14.22 -14.78 6.63
CA TYR A 17 -13.84 -13.44 7.10
C TYR A 17 -12.50 -12.93 6.54
N ILE A 18 -11.67 -13.79 5.93
CA ILE A 18 -10.35 -13.41 5.43
C ILE A 18 -10.46 -13.05 3.94
N ARG A 19 -10.49 -11.75 3.65
CA ARG A 19 -10.57 -11.23 2.28
C ARG A 19 -9.21 -11.31 1.59
N SER A 20 -9.14 -12.08 0.50
CA SER A 20 -7.94 -12.20 -0.34
C SER A 20 -7.79 -11.03 -1.32
N ARG A 21 -6.62 -10.91 -1.95
CA ARG A 21 -6.36 -9.98 -3.06
C ARG A 21 -7.41 -10.09 -4.16
N ASP A 22 -7.78 -11.32 -4.46
CA ASP A 22 -8.65 -11.71 -5.59
C ASP A 22 -10.13 -11.87 -5.16
N ASP A 23 -10.44 -11.52 -3.92
CA ASP A 23 -11.79 -11.58 -3.37
C ASP A 23 -12.55 -10.28 -3.68
N PHE A 24 -13.03 -10.12 -4.90
CA PHE A 24 -13.85 -8.97 -5.32
C PHE A 24 -15.12 -9.45 -6.03
N GLY A 25 -16.27 -8.84 -5.71
CA GLY A 25 -17.57 -9.18 -6.30
C GLY A 25 -17.87 -8.44 -7.59
N SER A 26 -17.09 -7.41 -7.94
CA SER A 26 -17.27 -6.60 -9.15
C SER A 26 -15.96 -6.00 -9.65
N GLU A 27 -15.92 -5.61 -10.93
CA GLU A 27 -14.77 -4.89 -11.51
C GLU A 27 -14.55 -3.51 -10.87
N GLY A 28 -15.62 -2.85 -10.40
CA GLY A 28 -15.51 -1.61 -9.63
C GLY A 28 -14.77 -1.81 -8.31
N GLU A 29 -15.16 -2.83 -7.54
CA GLU A 29 -14.51 -3.18 -6.28
C GLU A 29 -13.04 -3.60 -6.50
N ARG A 30 -12.75 -4.32 -7.59
CA ARG A 30 -11.39 -4.68 -7.98
C ARG A 30 -10.52 -3.44 -8.17
N LYS A 31 -11.03 -2.42 -8.87
CA LYS A 31 -10.32 -1.16 -9.13
C LYS A 31 -10.04 -0.43 -7.82
N GLU A 32 -11.06 -0.27 -6.96
CA GLU A 32 -10.91 0.38 -5.65
C GLU A 32 -9.88 -0.33 -4.77
N LYS A 33 -9.94 -1.67 -4.69
CA LYS A 33 -8.94 -2.45 -3.97
C LYS A 33 -7.53 -2.26 -4.53
N SER A 34 -7.39 -2.16 -5.85
CA SER A 34 -6.10 -1.89 -6.47
C SER A 34 -5.55 -0.52 -6.09
N GLU A 35 -6.38 0.51 -6.09
CA GLU A 35 -6.00 1.86 -5.66
C GLU A 35 -5.63 1.89 -4.18
N LEU A 36 -6.40 1.23 -3.31
CA LEU A 36 -6.10 1.11 -1.89
C LEU A 36 -4.76 0.41 -1.63
N ARG A 37 -4.46 -0.67 -2.37
CA ARG A 37 -3.15 -1.34 -2.29
C ARG A 37 -2.02 -0.42 -2.70
N ALA A 38 -2.16 0.32 -3.80
CA ALA A 38 -1.14 1.26 -4.26
C ALA A 38 -0.85 2.36 -3.21
N ARG A 39 -1.88 2.86 -2.52
CA ARG A 39 -1.72 3.81 -1.40
C ARG A 39 -0.93 3.18 -0.25
N HIS A 40 -1.29 1.96 0.14
CA HIS A 40 -0.63 1.24 1.22
C HIS A 40 0.83 0.95 0.87
N GLU A 41 1.11 0.48 -0.34
CA GLU A 41 2.46 0.23 -0.83
C GLU A 41 3.33 1.49 -0.83
N THR A 42 2.76 2.65 -1.20
CA THR A 42 3.49 3.92 -1.16
C THR A 42 3.84 4.33 0.27
N CYS A 43 2.91 4.24 1.22
CA CYS A 43 3.20 4.47 2.64
C CYS A 43 4.28 3.52 3.16
N ASN A 44 4.20 2.22 2.81
CA ASN A 44 5.20 1.23 3.18
C ASN A 44 6.57 1.54 2.56
N GLY A 45 6.61 2.05 1.33
CA GLY A 45 7.82 2.54 0.68
C GLY A 45 8.50 3.64 1.50
N ARG A 46 7.73 4.67 1.90
CA ARG A 46 8.23 5.77 2.74
C ARG A 46 8.78 5.26 4.09
N PHE A 47 8.07 4.33 4.73
CA PHE A 47 8.51 3.76 6.01
C PHE A 47 9.77 2.91 5.84
N LYS A 48 9.91 2.17 4.73
CA LYS A 48 11.15 1.44 4.40
C LYS A 48 12.32 2.37 4.13
N THR A 49 12.10 3.54 3.53
CA THR A 49 13.14 4.58 3.37
C THR A 49 13.67 5.07 4.71
N CYS A 50 12.81 5.17 5.73
CA CYS A 50 13.23 5.47 7.11
C CYS A 50 13.88 4.28 7.84
N GLY A 51 14.03 3.13 7.20
CA GLY A 51 14.64 1.92 7.78
C GLY A 51 13.75 1.15 8.76
N ILE A 52 12.66 1.75 9.28
CA ILE A 52 11.86 1.18 10.38
C ILE A 52 11.15 -0.15 10.02
N LEU A 53 10.87 -0.36 8.73
CA LEU A 53 10.31 -1.63 8.22
C LEU A 53 11.33 -2.49 7.44
N LYS A 54 12.55 -1.99 7.25
CA LYS A 54 13.60 -2.67 6.46
C LYS A 54 14.62 -3.36 7.37
N GLU A 55 14.96 -2.73 8.48
CA GLU A 55 16.00 -3.18 9.40
C GLU A 55 15.39 -3.66 10.71
N MET A 56 16.07 -4.60 11.36
CA MET A 56 15.68 -5.04 12.68
C MET A 56 15.98 -3.96 13.72
N PHE A 57 14.96 -3.51 14.44
CA PHE A 57 15.12 -2.49 15.46
C PHE A 57 15.85 -3.05 16.69
N ARG A 58 17.02 -2.51 17.00
CA ARG A 58 17.93 -3.04 18.03
C ARG A 58 17.59 -2.63 19.47
N ASN A 59 16.68 -1.66 19.64
CA ASN A 59 16.27 -1.17 20.95
C ASN A 59 14.95 -1.81 21.41
N ASP A 60 14.53 -1.48 22.63
CA ASP A 60 13.25 -1.94 23.20
C ASP A 60 12.04 -1.63 22.30
N ARG A 61 11.06 -2.54 22.31
CA ARG A 61 9.84 -2.46 21.50
C ARG A 61 9.02 -1.19 21.74
N ARG A 62 9.03 -0.63 22.95
CA ARG A 62 8.37 0.66 23.26
C ARG A 62 9.02 1.81 22.50
N LYS A 63 10.35 1.82 22.41
CA LYS A 63 11.09 2.81 21.61
C LYS A 63 10.77 2.68 20.12
N HIS A 64 10.61 1.44 19.63
CA HIS A 64 10.16 1.21 18.26
C HIS A 64 8.79 1.83 17.99
N GLN A 65 7.84 1.66 18.91
CA GLN A 65 6.51 2.27 18.79
C GLN A 65 6.59 3.79 18.68
N PHE A 66 7.37 4.46 19.53
CA PHE A 66 7.55 5.91 19.45
C PHE A 66 8.13 6.36 18.11
N VAL A 67 9.19 5.71 17.64
CA VAL A 67 9.82 6.04 16.35
C VAL A 67 8.85 5.79 15.20
N PHE A 68 8.11 4.68 15.24
CA PHE A 68 7.10 4.36 14.26
C PHE A 68 5.99 5.42 14.20
N TYR A 69 5.47 5.86 15.35
CA TYR A 69 4.46 6.93 15.40
C TYR A 69 5.00 8.27 14.89
N ALA A 70 6.25 8.60 15.18
CA ALA A 70 6.89 9.80 14.65
C ALA A 70 6.95 9.76 13.11
N ILE A 71 7.44 8.67 12.53
CA ILE A 71 7.52 8.48 11.07
C ILE A 71 6.13 8.51 10.44
N ALA A 72 5.14 7.87 11.05
CA ALA A 72 3.76 7.89 10.58
C ALA A 72 3.19 9.32 10.58
N SER A 73 3.42 10.08 11.66
CA SER A 73 2.97 11.48 11.77
C SER A 73 3.66 12.38 10.74
N MET A 74 4.97 12.23 10.54
CA MET A 74 5.71 12.94 9.50
C MET A 74 5.16 12.62 8.10
N THR A 75 4.88 11.34 7.84
CA THR A 75 4.31 10.89 6.56
C THR A 75 2.92 11.51 6.34
N GLN A 76 2.09 11.58 7.38
CA GLN A 76 0.78 12.25 7.31
C GLN A 76 0.90 13.76 7.05
N ILE A 77 1.85 14.45 7.68
CA ILE A 77 2.12 15.87 7.43
C ILE A 77 2.56 16.08 5.98
N GLN A 78 3.48 15.26 5.49
CA GLN A 78 3.92 15.31 4.09
C GLN A 78 2.75 15.12 3.13
N ILE A 79 1.86 14.17 3.41
CA ILE A 79 0.63 13.94 2.62
C ILE A 79 -0.24 15.20 2.60
N ARG A 80 -0.47 15.82 3.78
CA ARG A 80 -1.25 17.05 3.89
C ARG A 80 -0.63 18.23 3.15
N ASN A 81 0.70 18.30 3.12
CA ASN A 81 1.46 19.35 2.44
C ASN A 81 1.60 19.12 0.92
N GLY A 82 0.87 18.15 0.35
CA GLY A 82 0.82 17.94 -1.10
C GLY A 82 1.93 17.04 -1.65
N THR A 83 2.71 16.33 -0.82
CA THR A 83 3.58 15.28 -1.36
C THR A 83 2.74 14.17 -1.97
N VAL A 84 3.13 13.75 -3.17
CA VAL A 84 2.36 12.78 -3.95
C VAL A 84 2.29 11.44 -3.21
N LEU A 85 1.08 11.03 -2.86
CA LEU A 85 0.78 9.75 -2.19
C LEU A 85 0.97 8.56 -3.12
N PHE A 86 1.28 8.82 -4.38
CA PHE A 86 1.47 7.86 -5.44
C PHE A 86 2.77 8.24 -6.15
N SER A 87 3.65 7.27 -6.41
CA SER A 87 4.66 7.40 -7.46
C SER A 87 4.03 7.34 -8.87
N CYS A 88 2.71 7.19 -8.98
CA CYS A 88 2.02 7.62 -10.18
C CYS A 88 2.00 9.14 -10.14
N GLU A 89 2.93 9.76 -10.86
CA GLU A 89 2.74 11.12 -11.36
C GLU A 89 1.26 11.25 -11.78
N PRO A 90 0.55 12.33 -11.39
CA PRO A 90 -0.71 12.60 -12.07
C PRO A 90 -0.37 12.60 -13.56
N LYS A 91 -1.08 11.79 -14.38
CA LYS A 91 -1.04 11.97 -15.83
C LYS A 91 -1.16 13.45 -16.04
N GLU A 92 -0.10 14.07 -16.56
CA GLU A 92 0.08 15.51 -16.47
C GLU A 92 -1.26 16.20 -16.71
N LEU A 93 -1.69 17.06 -15.78
CA LEU A 93 -2.76 18.00 -16.06
C LEU A 93 -2.41 18.58 -17.42
N GLY A 94 -3.19 18.21 -18.43
CA GLY A 94 -2.78 18.32 -19.83
C GLY A 94 -2.16 19.69 -20.04
N LYS A 95 -0.96 19.70 -20.63
CA LYS A 95 -0.20 20.92 -20.95
C LYS A 95 -1.19 22.04 -21.27
N PRO A 96 -1.11 23.22 -20.63
CA PRO A 96 -2.01 24.31 -20.96
C PRO A 96 -1.99 24.48 -22.47
N LYS A 97 -3.13 24.22 -23.11
CA LYS A 97 -3.31 24.55 -24.51
C LYS A 97 -3.15 26.05 -24.59
N ASP A 98 -2.09 26.44 -25.30
CA ASP A 98 -1.94 27.76 -25.91
C ASP A 98 -1.71 28.90 -24.90
N MET A 99 -0.49 29.02 -24.37
CA MET A 99 -0.04 30.27 -23.70
C MET A 99 1.16 30.94 -24.38
N TYR A 100 1.71 30.35 -25.45
CA TYR A 100 2.76 30.99 -26.26
C TYR A 100 2.44 30.87 -27.74
N SER A 101 1.40 31.59 -28.17
CA SER A 101 1.28 32.08 -29.54
C SER A 101 1.67 33.55 -29.52
N LEU A 102 2.94 33.83 -29.84
CA LEU A 102 3.42 35.13 -30.30
C LEU A 102 3.53 35.09 -31.82
#